data_AF-A0A2G8K220-F1
#
_entry.id   AF-A0A2G8K220-F1
#
_cell.length_a   1.000
_cell.length_b   1.000
_cell.length_c   1.000
_cell.angle_alpha   90.00
_cell.angle_beta   90.00
_cell.angle_gamma   90.00
#
_symmetry.space_group_name_H-M   'P 1'
#
loop_
_entity.id
_entity.type
_entity.pdbx_description
1 polymer ?
#
loop_
_entity_poly.entity_id
_entity_poly.type
_entity_poly.pdbx_seq_one_letter_code
_entity_poly.pdbx_strand_id
1 'polypeptide(L)'
;MYKSPEIVSDIYLSLFTLNVMLNIILLIMSHNGYQVVCLALWGLITATLCVCLMEFYLRILRNVKEMATKRILDLLLFRLLLQNGVSMYTTWCVIATLINLTIVLVYSLGVSQSAAGVISLSFLIILFLIFVGLDLCHWERYMRYTFTPYLTVIWAMAGAMLNDWSPSSPPAVFSAIVLVIAAVCFVIKIINTVIKARRNPLYTLEESSTDEQND
;
A
#
# COMPACT_ATOMS: atom_id res chain seq x y z
N MET A 1 29.76 6.70 -10.08
CA MET A 1 30.33 6.70 -8.72
C MET A 1 29.33 7.22 -7.65
N TYR A 2 28.01 7.00 -7.81
CA TYR A 2 26.97 7.39 -6.82
C TYR A 2 25.94 6.25 -6.54
N LYS A 3 26.27 5.01 -6.95
CA LYS A 3 25.38 3.83 -6.91
C LYS A 3 25.82 2.83 -5.82
N SER A 4 26.05 3.30 -4.60
CA SER A 4 26.37 2.39 -3.48
C SER A 4 25.83 2.94 -2.16
N PRO A 5 24.89 2.23 -1.48
CA PRO A 5 24.17 1.03 -1.92
C PRO A 5 23.00 1.34 -2.89
N GLU A 6 22.83 0.54 -3.95
CA GLU A 6 21.66 0.61 -4.84
C GLU A 6 20.40 0.08 -4.15
N ILE A 7 19.67 0.97 -3.48
CA ILE A 7 18.38 0.65 -2.85
C ILE A 7 17.29 0.60 -3.92
N VAL A 8 17.35 1.55 -4.86
CA VAL A 8 16.48 1.61 -6.03
C VAL A 8 17.18 0.92 -7.19
N SER A 9 16.69 -0.26 -7.55
CA SER A 9 17.23 -1.05 -8.65
C SER A 9 16.77 -0.52 -10.00
N ASP A 10 17.57 -0.76 -11.04
CA ASP A 10 17.16 -0.52 -12.42
C ASP A 10 15.88 -1.31 -12.79
N ILE A 11 15.64 -2.47 -12.17
CA ILE A 11 14.39 -3.24 -12.30
C ILE A 11 13.20 -2.46 -11.74
N TYR A 12 13.36 -1.89 -10.55
CA TYR A 12 12.31 -1.09 -9.90
C TYR A 12 11.96 0.12 -10.77
N LEU A 13 12.96 0.82 -11.31
CA LEU A 13 12.74 1.97 -12.19
C LEU A 13 12.04 1.59 -13.49
N SER A 14 12.44 0.47 -14.08
CA SER A 14 11.83 -0.03 -15.32
C SER A 14 10.35 -0.41 -15.11
N LEU A 15 10.04 -1.14 -14.02
CA LEU A 15 8.68 -1.51 -13.67
C LEU A 15 7.82 -0.29 -13.31
N PHE A 16 8.38 0.68 -12.58
CA PHE A 16 7.67 1.91 -12.25
C PHE A 16 7.39 2.76 -13.50
N THR A 17 8.33 2.83 -14.42
CA THR A 17 8.13 3.52 -15.72
C THR A 17 7.02 2.84 -16.52
N LEU A 18 7.03 1.51 -16.60
CA LEU A 18 5.95 0.74 -17.22
C LEU A 18 4.61 1.02 -16.55
N ASN A 19 4.58 1.11 -15.22
CA ASN A 19 3.38 1.45 -14.46
C ASN A 19 2.80 2.82 -14.85
N VAL A 20 3.66 3.84 -14.99
CA VAL A 20 3.24 5.17 -15.43
C VAL A 20 2.68 5.13 -16.87
N MET A 21 3.31 4.38 -17.77
CA MET A 21 2.80 4.21 -19.14
C MET A 21 1.41 3.54 -19.16
N LEU A 22 1.22 2.50 -18.34
CA LEU A 22 -0.08 1.85 -18.19
C LEU A 22 -1.15 2.81 -17.65
N ASN A 23 -0.79 3.73 -16.76
CA ASN A 23 -1.70 4.76 -16.26
C ASN A 23 -2.14 5.74 -17.36
N ILE A 24 -1.23 6.13 -18.25
CA ILE A 24 -1.58 6.98 -19.39
C ILE A 24 -2.57 6.25 -20.32
N ILE A 25 -2.29 4.98 -20.63
CA ILE A 25 -3.19 4.14 -21.45
C ILE A 25 -4.56 4.02 -20.78
N LEU A 26 -4.59 3.76 -19.48
CA LEU A 26 -5.81 3.67 -18.68
C LEU A 26 -6.65 4.95 -18.77
N LEU A 27 -6.04 6.14 -18.66
CA LEU A 27 -6.76 7.41 -18.78
C LEU A 27 -7.46 7.54 -20.14
N ILE A 28 -6.78 7.17 -21.22
CA ILE A 28 -7.33 7.21 -22.58
C ILE A 28 -8.48 6.20 -22.73
N MET A 29 -8.30 4.97 -22.25
CA MET A 29 -9.32 3.93 -22.35
C MET A 29 -10.56 4.25 -21.50
N SER A 30 -10.36 4.85 -20.33
CA SER A 30 -11.44 5.31 -19.45
C SER A 30 -12.23 6.43 -20.10
N HIS A 31 -11.55 7.38 -20.77
CA HIS A 31 -12.21 8.43 -21.54
C HIS A 31 -13.09 7.86 -22.67
N ASN A 32 -12.66 6.78 -23.31
CA ASN A 32 -13.40 6.12 -24.38
C ASN A 32 -14.52 5.16 -23.90
N GLY A 33 -14.71 5.00 -22.58
CA GLY A 33 -15.79 4.19 -22.02
C GLY A 33 -15.54 2.67 -22.02
N TYR A 34 -14.31 2.20 -22.24
CA TYR A 34 -13.99 0.77 -22.22
C TYR A 34 -13.85 0.23 -20.78
N GLN A 35 -14.98 0.03 -20.09
CA GLN A 35 -15.03 -0.32 -18.65
C GLN A 35 -14.30 -1.64 -18.31
N VAL A 36 -14.46 -2.69 -19.12
CA VAL A 36 -13.79 -3.99 -18.88
C VAL A 36 -12.27 -3.87 -19.05
N VAL A 37 -11.81 -3.08 -20.03
CA VAL A 37 -10.38 -2.83 -20.25
C VAL A 37 -9.80 -2.03 -19.09
N CYS A 38 -10.54 -1.05 -18.57
CA CYS A 38 -10.12 -0.27 -17.41
C CYS A 38 -9.94 -1.17 -16.17
N LEU A 39 -10.85 -2.10 -15.93
CA LEU A 39 -10.72 -3.07 -14.83
C LEU A 39 -9.44 -3.91 -14.97
N ALA A 40 -9.17 -4.45 -16.16
CA ALA A 40 -7.97 -5.23 -16.42
C ALA A 40 -6.68 -4.42 -16.24
N LEU A 41 -6.66 -3.18 -16.72
CA LEU A 41 -5.52 -2.27 -16.58
C LEU A 41 -5.26 -1.89 -15.12
N TRP A 42 -6.29 -1.57 -14.34
CA TRP A 42 -6.15 -1.32 -12.90
C TRP A 42 -5.58 -2.52 -12.15
N GLY A 43 -6.01 -3.74 -12.50
CA GLY A 43 -5.46 -4.98 -11.96
C GLY A 43 -3.97 -5.15 -12.29
N LEU A 44 -3.58 -4.90 -13.55
CA LEU A 44 -2.19 -4.98 -14.00
C LEU A 44 -1.28 -3.92 -13.35
N ILE A 45 -1.78 -2.69 -13.22
CA ILE A 45 -1.11 -1.59 -12.50
C ILE A 45 -0.87 -2.00 -11.04
N THR A 46 -1.89 -2.57 -10.39
CA THR A 46 -1.77 -3.05 -9.01
C THR A 46 -0.72 -4.16 -8.89
N ALA A 47 -0.75 -5.14 -9.80
CA ALA A 47 0.20 -6.25 -9.80
C ALA A 47 1.66 -5.78 -9.99
N THR A 48 1.89 -4.86 -10.92
CA THR A 48 3.24 -4.29 -11.15
C THR A 48 3.75 -3.52 -9.93
N LEU A 49 2.90 -2.75 -9.24
CA LEU A 49 3.28 -2.05 -8.01
C LEU A 49 3.56 -3.01 -6.86
N CYS A 50 2.82 -4.11 -6.73
CA CYS A 50 3.12 -5.15 -5.74
C CYS A 50 4.52 -5.73 -5.95
N VAL A 51 4.91 -6.02 -7.20
CA VAL A 51 6.28 -6.49 -7.51
C VAL A 51 7.33 -5.44 -7.15
N CYS A 52 7.09 -4.16 -7.48
CA CYS A 52 7.97 -3.05 -7.08
C CYS A 52 8.15 -2.98 -5.56
N LEU A 53 7.08 -3.12 -4.79
CA LEU A 53 7.12 -3.14 -3.33
C LEU A 53 7.91 -4.32 -2.78
N MET A 54 7.73 -5.53 -3.32
CA MET A 54 8.50 -6.70 -2.90
C MET A 54 10.00 -6.50 -3.09
N GLU A 55 10.41 -6.08 -4.29
CA GLU A 55 11.82 -5.79 -4.58
C GLU A 55 12.39 -4.75 -3.60
N PHE A 56 11.63 -3.70 -3.33
CA PHE A 56 12.03 -2.64 -2.43
C PHE A 56 12.19 -3.13 -0.98
N TYR A 57 11.23 -3.91 -0.48
CA TYR A 57 11.27 -4.51 0.86
C TYR A 57 12.49 -5.41 1.05
N LEU A 58 12.78 -6.28 0.07
CA LEU A 58 13.92 -7.19 0.12
C LEU A 58 15.26 -6.44 0.14
N ARG A 59 15.39 -5.38 -0.67
CA ARG A 59 16.63 -4.58 -0.79
C ARG A 59 16.89 -3.72 0.44
N ILE A 60 15.88 -3.07 0.98
CA ILE A 60 16.02 -2.32 2.23
C ILE A 60 16.47 -3.24 3.35
N LEU A 61 15.86 -4.41 3.50
CA LEU A 61 16.22 -5.30 4.61
C LEU A 61 17.66 -5.81 4.49
N ARG A 62 18.13 -6.08 3.27
CA ARG A 62 19.51 -6.50 3.01
C ARG A 62 20.53 -5.43 3.39
N ASN A 63 20.24 -4.16 3.06
CA ASN A 63 21.20 -3.06 3.21
C ASN A 63 20.95 -2.21 4.47
N VAL A 64 20.00 -2.60 5.32
CA VAL A 64 19.53 -1.78 6.46
C VAL A 64 20.62 -1.42 7.45
N LYS A 65 21.55 -2.34 7.72
CA LYS A 65 22.63 -2.15 8.69
C LYS A 65 23.62 -1.09 8.22
N GLU A 66 24.10 -1.23 6.98
CA GLU A 66 25.06 -0.28 6.40
C GLU A 66 24.48 1.12 6.29
N MET A 67 23.20 1.22 5.89
CA MET A 67 22.54 2.52 5.77
C MET A 67 22.27 3.18 7.12
N ALA A 68 21.92 2.40 8.15
CA ALA A 68 21.71 2.95 9.47
C ALA A 68 22.98 3.60 10.04
N THR A 69 24.14 3.00 9.79
CA THR A 69 25.43 3.52 10.27
C THR A 69 25.93 4.73 9.46
N LYS A 70 25.80 4.70 8.13
CA LYS A 70 26.43 5.71 7.26
C LYS A 70 25.47 6.80 6.76
N ARG A 71 24.17 6.50 6.63
CA ARG A 71 23.18 7.34 5.91
C ARG A 71 21.76 7.20 6.48
N ILE A 72 21.59 7.54 7.76
CA ILE A 72 20.30 7.36 8.45
C ILE A 72 19.17 8.20 7.85
N LEU A 73 19.47 9.42 7.38
CA LEU A 73 18.49 10.31 6.76
C LEU A 73 17.95 9.72 5.45
N ASP A 74 18.82 9.17 4.61
CA ASP A 74 18.43 8.49 3.37
C ASP A 74 17.50 7.31 3.69
N LEU A 75 17.84 6.50 4.69
CA LEU A 75 17.02 5.36 5.12
C LEU A 75 15.64 5.79 5.63
N LEU A 76 15.55 6.90 6.36
CA LEU A 76 14.27 7.46 6.79
C LEU A 76 13.46 7.97 5.59
N LEU A 77 14.09 8.68 4.66
CA LEU A 77 13.45 9.19 3.46
C LEU A 77 12.92 8.06 2.56
N PHE A 78 13.70 7.00 2.37
CA PHE A 78 13.26 5.83 1.61
C PHE A 78 12.05 5.13 2.24
N ARG A 79 11.99 5.06 3.57
CA ARG A 79 10.83 4.49 4.28
C ARG A 79 9.61 5.41 4.23
N LEU A 80 9.78 6.70 4.53
CA LEU A 80 8.67 7.65 4.62
C LEU A 80 8.11 8.03 3.26
N LEU A 81 8.96 8.27 2.26
CA LEU A 81 8.52 8.70 0.93
C LEU A 81 8.29 7.52 0.00
N LEU A 82 9.31 6.68 -0.25
CA LEU A 82 9.20 5.62 -1.25
C LEU A 82 8.32 4.46 -0.78
N GLN A 83 8.66 3.85 0.37
CA GLN A 83 7.93 2.68 0.86
C GLN A 83 6.45 2.99 1.10
N ASN A 84 6.19 4.06 1.85
CA ASN A 84 4.85 4.46 2.22
C ASN A 84 4.12 5.11 1.03
N GLY A 85 4.78 5.89 0.18
CA GLY A 85 4.16 6.46 -1.02
C GLY A 85 3.70 5.39 -2.01
N VAL A 86 4.57 4.42 -2.34
CA VAL A 86 4.21 3.32 -3.25
C VAL A 86 3.15 2.43 -2.61
N SER A 87 3.25 2.13 -1.31
CA SER A 87 2.21 1.35 -0.61
C SER A 87 0.86 2.05 -0.61
N MET A 88 0.83 3.38 -0.40
CA MET A 88 -0.37 4.19 -0.48
C MET A 88 -1.01 4.06 -1.87
N TYR A 89 -0.17 4.21 -2.91
CA TYR A 89 -0.62 4.15 -4.29
C TYR A 89 -1.15 2.77 -4.68
N THR A 90 -0.47 1.68 -4.30
CA THR A 90 -0.94 0.31 -4.51
C THR A 90 -2.32 0.08 -3.88
N THR A 91 -2.52 0.54 -2.63
CA THR A 91 -3.82 0.41 -1.97
C THR A 91 -4.90 1.21 -2.68
N TRP A 92 -4.57 2.41 -3.18
CA TRP A 92 -5.48 3.20 -3.98
C TRP A 92 -5.86 2.48 -5.29
N CYS A 93 -4.90 1.86 -5.99
CA CYS A 93 -5.16 1.08 -7.19
C CYS A 93 -6.06 -0.14 -6.91
N VAL A 94 -5.90 -0.83 -5.78
CA VAL A 94 -6.82 -1.90 -5.36
C VAL A 94 -8.25 -1.36 -5.23
N ILE A 95 -8.42 -0.23 -4.54
CA ILE A 95 -9.74 0.39 -4.37
C ILE A 95 -10.33 0.79 -5.73
N ALA A 96 -9.53 1.42 -6.60
CA ALA A 96 -9.95 1.80 -7.95
C ALA A 96 -10.33 0.57 -8.80
N THR A 97 -9.60 -0.55 -8.67
CA THR A 97 -9.94 -1.82 -9.31
C THR A 97 -11.32 -2.30 -8.87
N LEU A 98 -11.62 -2.24 -7.57
CA LEU A 98 -12.90 -2.67 -7.00
C LEU A 98 -14.07 -1.74 -7.39
N ILE A 99 -13.82 -0.43 -7.52
CA ILE A 99 -14.81 0.51 -8.07
C ILE A 99 -15.11 0.16 -9.53
N ASN A 100 -14.08 -0.09 -10.35
CA ASN A 100 -14.27 -0.50 -11.75
C ASN A 100 -14.95 -1.87 -11.86
N LEU A 101 -14.71 -2.77 -10.90
CA LEU A 101 -15.44 -4.03 -10.80
C LEU A 101 -16.94 -3.78 -10.58
N THR A 102 -17.30 -2.88 -9.64
CA THR A 102 -18.71 -2.50 -9.42
C THR A 102 -19.35 -1.95 -10.70
N ILE A 103 -18.64 -1.06 -11.42
CA ILE A 103 -19.11 -0.50 -12.70
C ILE A 103 -19.38 -1.62 -13.70
N VAL A 104 -18.43 -2.54 -13.91
CA VAL A 104 -18.60 -3.67 -14.85
C VAL A 104 -19.75 -4.59 -14.43
N LEU A 105 -19.90 -4.90 -13.13
CA LEU A 105 -21.00 -5.72 -12.62
C LEU A 105 -22.37 -5.10 -12.92
N VAL A 106 -22.49 -3.77 -12.76
CA VAL A 106 -23.75 -3.06 -12.97
C VAL A 106 -24.07 -2.91 -14.45
N TYR A 107 -23.11 -2.40 -15.23
CA TYR A 107 -23.37 -2.01 -16.62
C TYR A 107 -23.21 -3.16 -17.62
N SER A 108 -22.32 -4.12 -17.37
CA SER A 108 -22.09 -5.24 -18.30
C SER A 108 -22.85 -6.51 -17.91
N LEU A 109 -23.07 -6.74 -16.60
CA LEU A 109 -23.70 -7.96 -16.08
C LEU A 109 -25.11 -7.71 -15.51
N GLY A 110 -25.58 -6.47 -15.45
CA GLY A 110 -26.94 -6.12 -15.01
C GLY A 110 -27.21 -6.38 -13.51
N VAL A 111 -26.15 -6.51 -12.71
CA VAL A 111 -26.28 -6.71 -11.26
C VAL A 111 -26.79 -5.41 -10.60
N SER A 112 -27.66 -5.52 -9.59
CA SER A 112 -28.13 -4.33 -8.88
C SER A 112 -26.98 -3.58 -8.21
N GLN A 113 -27.07 -2.23 -8.19
CA GLN A 113 -26.04 -1.36 -7.60
C GLN A 113 -25.68 -1.78 -6.16
N SER A 114 -26.69 -2.13 -5.37
CA SER A 114 -26.48 -2.57 -3.98
C SER A 114 -25.72 -3.90 -3.91
N ALA A 115 -26.06 -4.89 -4.75
CA ALA A 115 -25.38 -6.17 -4.74
C ALA A 115 -23.94 -6.04 -5.23
N ALA A 116 -23.71 -5.28 -6.31
CA ALA A 116 -22.37 -5.03 -6.84
C ALA A 116 -21.47 -4.29 -5.83
N GLY A 117 -22.02 -3.33 -5.07
CA GLY A 117 -21.32 -2.65 -4.00
C GLY A 117 -20.91 -3.60 -2.86
N VAL A 118 -21.82 -4.46 -2.41
CA VAL A 118 -21.53 -5.46 -1.37
C VAL A 118 -20.45 -6.45 -1.84
N ILE A 119 -20.49 -6.90 -3.09
CA ILE A 119 -19.47 -7.79 -3.65
C ILE A 119 -18.09 -7.11 -3.60
N SER A 120 -17.96 -5.90 -4.13
CA SER A 120 -16.68 -5.18 -4.14
C SER A 120 -16.16 -4.87 -2.73
N LEU A 121 -17.03 -4.47 -1.80
CA LEU A 121 -16.64 -4.22 -0.41
C LEU A 121 -16.25 -5.52 0.31
N SER A 122 -16.89 -6.65 0.00
CA SER A 122 -16.51 -7.96 0.53
C SER A 122 -15.11 -8.36 0.08
N PHE A 123 -14.78 -8.15 -1.20
CA PHE A 123 -13.41 -8.33 -1.70
C PHE A 123 -12.42 -7.39 -1.00
N LEU A 124 -12.78 -6.13 -0.77
CA LEU A 124 -11.92 -5.19 -0.03
C LEU A 124 -11.61 -5.70 1.37
N ILE A 125 -12.60 -6.18 2.11
CA ILE A 125 -12.41 -6.74 3.46
C ILE A 125 -11.45 -7.92 3.41
N ILE A 126 -11.66 -8.87 2.50
CA ILE A 126 -10.82 -10.06 2.38
C ILE A 126 -9.37 -9.67 2.07
N LEU A 127 -9.16 -8.82 1.05
CA LEU A 127 -7.82 -8.35 0.68
C LEU A 127 -7.15 -7.57 1.82
N PHE A 128 -7.90 -6.74 2.52
CA PHE A 128 -7.39 -5.98 3.65
C PHE A 128 -7.00 -6.89 4.83
N LEU A 129 -7.82 -7.90 5.17
CA LEU A 129 -7.49 -8.87 6.21
C LEU A 129 -6.27 -9.71 5.86
N ILE A 130 -6.13 -10.14 4.60
CA ILE A 130 -4.92 -10.81 4.11
C ILE A 130 -3.71 -9.89 4.28
N PHE A 131 -3.83 -8.62 3.88
CA PHE A 131 -2.77 -7.62 4.06
C PHE A 131 -2.39 -7.44 5.54
N VAL A 132 -3.35 -7.30 6.45
CA VAL A 132 -3.10 -7.17 7.88
C VAL A 132 -2.43 -8.42 8.45
N GLY A 133 -2.87 -9.61 8.03
CA GLY A 133 -2.25 -10.88 8.43
C GLY A 133 -0.80 -10.98 7.95
N LEU A 134 -0.52 -10.60 6.70
CA LEU A 134 0.85 -10.55 6.16
C LEU A 134 1.70 -9.52 6.91
N ASP A 135 1.15 -8.33 7.15
CA ASP A 135 1.86 -7.20 7.76
C ASP A 135 2.19 -7.42 9.24
N LEU A 136 1.27 -8.02 10.02
CA LEU A 136 1.45 -8.25 11.45
C LEU A 136 2.16 -9.56 11.78
N CYS A 137 2.00 -10.60 10.96
CA CYS A 137 2.54 -11.93 11.23
C CYS A 137 3.78 -12.24 10.39
N HIS A 138 3.59 -12.54 9.10
CA HIS A 138 4.64 -13.19 8.28
C HIS A 138 5.72 -12.21 7.80
N TRP A 139 5.30 -11.02 7.38
CA TRP A 139 6.13 -10.03 6.70
C TRP A 139 6.52 -8.85 7.62
N GLU A 140 6.30 -8.99 8.93
CA GLU A 140 6.48 -7.90 9.88
C GLU A 140 7.88 -7.27 9.82
N ARG A 141 8.92 -8.09 9.62
CA ARG A 141 10.30 -7.59 9.54
C ARG A 141 10.52 -6.59 8.39
N TYR A 142 9.80 -6.75 7.29
CA TYR A 142 9.98 -5.91 6.11
C TYR A 142 8.94 -4.78 6.05
N MET A 143 7.72 -5.04 6.52
CA MET A 143 6.60 -4.08 6.49
C MET A 143 6.44 -3.28 7.79
N ARG A 144 7.37 -3.40 8.75
CA ARG A 144 7.31 -2.72 10.06
C ARG A 144 6.97 -1.23 9.99
N TYR A 145 7.53 -0.53 9.00
CA TYR A 145 7.37 0.92 8.81
C TYR A 145 6.39 1.29 7.70
N THR A 146 5.58 0.34 7.21
CA THR A 146 4.52 0.60 6.23
C THR A 146 3.21 0.84 6.96
N PHE A 147 2.74 2.08 6.93
CA PHE A 147 1.53 2.52 7.64
C PHE A 147 0.46 3.05 6.70
N THR A 148 0.85 3.54 5.52
CA THR A 148 -0.06 4.21 4.60
C THR A 148 -1.21 3.37 4.08
N PRO A 149 -1.12 2.04 3.86
CA PRO A 149 -2.28 1.26 3.41
C PRO A 149 -3.49 1.36 4.35
N TYR A 150 -3.24 1.37 5.66
CA TYR A 150 -4.28 1.56 6.66
C TYR A 150 -4.93 2.94 6.53
N LEU A 151 -4.12 3.99 6.40
CA LEU A 151 -4.59 5.37 6.23
C LEU A 151 -5.38 5.54 4.93
N THR A 152 -4.95 4.91 3.83
CA THR A 152 -5.65 4.95 2.55
C THR A 152 -7.02 4.31 2.65
N VAL A 153 -7.14 3.14 3.29
CA VAL A 153 -8.44 2.47 3.47
C VAL A 153 -9.36 3.30 4.37
N ILE A 154 -8.84 3.85 5.47
CA ILE A 154 -9.61 4.76 6.35
C ILE A 154 -10.12 5.95 5.55
N TRP A 155 -9.26 6.61 4.79
CA TRP A 155 -9.61 7.78 4.00
C TRP A 155 -10.65 7.45 2.92
N ALA A 156 -10.47 6.35 2.18
CA ALA A 156 -11.40 5.93 1.15
C ALA A 156 -12.78 5.55 1.72
N MET A 157 -12.83 4.82 2.84
CA MET A 157 -14.09 4.46 3.47
C MET A 157 -14.78 5.67 4.12
N ALA A 158 -14.01 6.58 4.73
CA ALA A 158 -14.57 7.85 5.22
C ALA A 158 -15.18 8.67 4.08
N GLY A 159 -14.48 8.77 2.94
CA GLY A 159 -15.01 9.43 1.74
C GLY A 159 -16.28 8.77 1.20
N ALA A 160 -16.32 7.44 1.16
CA ALA A 160 -17.52 6.70 0.74
C ALA A 160 -18.72 6.97 1.66
N MET A 161 -18.49 7.02 2.98
CA MET A 161 -19.55 7.31 3.95
C MET A 161 -20.03 8.76 3.86
N LEU A 162 -19.14 9.73 3.64
CA LEU A 162 -19.55 11.14 3.55
C LEU A 162 -20.44 11.43 2.33
N ASN A 163 -20.30 10.67 1.25
CA ASN A 163 -21.07 10.89 0.02
C ASN A 163 -22.46 10.22 0.04
N ASP A 164 -22.57 8.98 0.55
CA ASP A 164 -23.76 8.15 0.35
C ASP A 164 -24.21 7.40 1.62
N TRP A 165 -24.06 8.00 2.80
CA TRP A 165 -24.49 7.36 4.06
C TRP A 165 -26.01 7.20 4.15
N SER A 166 -26.46 5.94 4.15
CA SER A 166 -27.80 5.57 4.60
C SER A 166 -27.72 4.32 5.47
N PRO A 167 -28.23 4.33 6.71
CA PRO A 167 -28.21 3.15 7.57
C PRO A 167 -29.05 1.99 7.02
N SER A 168 -29.93 2.24 6.04
CA SER A 168 -30.71 1.20 5.37
C SER A 168 -30.00 0.58 4.17
N SER A 169 -28.87 1.13 3.71
CA SER A 169 -28.15 0.58 2.56
C SER A 169 -27.06 -0.41 3.01
N PRO A 170 -27.11 -1.69 2.56
CA PRO A 170 -26.09 -2.68 2.90
C PRO A 170 -24.65 -2.22 2.57
N PRO A 171 -24.36 -1.57 1.42
CA PRO A 171 -23.02 -1.08 1.13
C PRO A 171 -22.50 -0.07 2.17
N ALA A 172 -23.34 0.84 2.67
CA ALA A 172 -22.91 1.82 3.68
C ALA A 172 -22.52 1.13 4.99
N VAL A 173 -23.30 0.15 5.43
CA VAL A 173 -22.98 -0.66 6.62
C VAL A 173 -21.65 -1.38 6.44
N PHE A 174 -21.41 -1.98 5.28
CA PHE A 174 -20.12 -2.62 4.98
C PHE A 174 -18.95 -1.63 5.00
N SER A 175 -19.11 -0.44 4.41
CA SER A 175 -18.08 0.62 4.46
C SER A 175 -17.77 1.05 5.90
N ALA A 176 -18.78 1.20 6.75
CA ALA A 176 -18.56 1.50 8.17
C ALA A 176 -17.82 0.38 8.90
N ILE A 177 -18.16 -0.88 8.64
CA ILE A 177 -17.46 -2.03 9.22
C ILE A 177 -15.98 -2.03 8.78
N VAL A 178 -15.70 -1.83 7.49
CA VAL A 178 -14.32 -1.75 6.98
C VAL A 178 -13.56 -0.61 7.65
N LEU A 179 -14.19 0.55 7.80
CA LEU A 179 -13.58 1.71 8.45
C LEU A 179 -13.18 1.41 9.91
N VAL A 180 -14.08 0.80 10.68
CA VAL A 180 -13.82 0.42 12.07
C VAL A 180 -12.70 -0.61 12.15
N ILE A 181 -12.74 -1.65 11.31
CA ILE A 181 -11.68 -2.68 11.24
C ILE A 181 -10.35 -2.02 10.90
N ALA A 182 -10.30 -1.15 9.89
CA ALA A 182 -9.08 -0.47 9.48
C ALA A 182 -8.50 0.43 10.59
N ALA A 183 -9.36 1.17 11.30
CA ALA A 183 -8.94 2.01 12.43
C ALA A 183 -8.37 1.18 13.58
N VAL A 184 -9.05 0.07 13.96
CA VAL A 184 -8.57 -0.83 15.01
C VAL A 184 -7.23 -1.47 14.62
N CYS A 185 -7.12 -2.00 13.41
CA CYS A 185 -5.88 -2.59 12.93
C CYS A 185 -4.74 -1.57 12.84
N PHE A 186 -5.03 -0.31 12.50
CA PHE A 186 -4.04 0.77 12.49
C PHE A 186 -3.47 1.06 13.88
N VAL A 187 -4.34 1.15 14.89
CA VAL A 187 -3.91 1.34 16.29
C VAL A 187 -3.06 0.15 16.75
N ILE A 188 -3.51 -1.08 16.46
CA ILE A 188 -2.74 -2.31 16.76
C ILE A 188 -1.36 -2.26 16.09
N LYS A 189 -1.28 -1.84 14.82
CA LYS A 189 -0.03 -1.70 14.08
C LYS A 189 0.91 -0.70 14.74
N ILE A 190 0.42 0.47 15.14
CA ILE A 190 1.23 1.48 15.84
C ILE A 190 1.81 0.90 17.14
N ILE A 191 0.94 0.32 17.99
CA ILE A 191 1.36 -0.26 19.27
C ILE A 191 2.42 -1.35 19.05
N ASN A 192 2.16 -2.27 18.12
CA ASN A 192 3.10 -3.35 17.79
C ASN A 192 4.43 -2.81 17.26
N THR A 193 4.42 -1.82 16.38
CA THR A 193 5.65 -1.23 15.87
C THR A 193 6.44 -0.53 16.97
N VAL A 194 5.79 0.20 17.89
CA VAL A 194 6.46 0.85 19.03
C VAL A 194 7.06 -0.18 19.98
N ILE A 195 6.30 -1.20 20.38
CA ILE A 195 6.79 -2.27 21.27
C ILE A 195 7.98 -2.99 20.63
N LYS A 196 7.88 -3.36 19.35
CA LYS A 196 8.94 -4.08 18.65
C LYS A 196 10.15 -3.21 18.35
N ALA A 197 9.97 -1.92 18.07
CA ALA A 197 11.09 -0.99 17.93
C ALA A 197 11.90 -0.88 19.23
N ARG A 198 11.25 -0.95 20.40
CA ARG A 198 11.91 -0.96 21.72
C ARG A 198 12.55 -2.30 22.06
N ARG A 199 11.85 -3.42 21.83
CA ARG A 199 12.32 -4.75 22.24
C ARG A 199 13.34 -5.36 21.28
N ASN A 200 13.14 -5.17 19.97
CA ASN A 200 13.92 -5.79 18.89
C ASN A 200 14.22 -4.74 17.80
N PRO A 201 15.09 -3.75 18.06
CA PRO A 201 15.46 -2.77 17.05
C PRO A 201 16.09 -3.48 15.83
N LEU A 202 15.74 -3.04 14.62
CA LEU A 202 16.25 -3.66 13.38
C LEU A 202 17.74 -3.37 13.15
N TYR A 203 18.24 -2.33 13.79
CA TYR A 203 19.64 -1.94 13.86
C TYR A 203 19.85 -1.19 15.17
N THR A 204 20.99 -1.42 15.82
CA THR A 204 21.47 -0.58 16.92
C THR A 204 22.43 0.42 16.28
N LEU A 205 22.23 1.71 16.51
CA LEU A 205 23.25 2.69 16.20
C LEU A 205 24.30 2.52 17.29
N GLU A 206 25.36 1.76 17.04
CA GLU A 206 26.54 1.86 17.90
C GLU A 206 27.02 3.31 17.81
N GLU A 207 27.16 3.94 18.97
CA GLU A 207 27.61 5.30 19.16
C GLU A 207 28.89 5.53 18.33
N SER A 208 28.77 6.40 17.33
CA SER A 208 29.90 6.92 16.56
C SER A 208 30.69 7.95 17.38
N SER A 209 30.99 7.66 18.65
CA SER A 209 31.66 8.58 19.58
C SER A 209 32.99 8.09 20.10
N THR A 210 33.67 7.17 19.41
CA THR A 210 35.00 6.69 19.83
C THR A 210 36.12 6.83 18.80
N ASP A 211 35.83 7.20 17.54
CA ASP A 211 36.86 7.26 16.50
C ASP A 211 37.32 8.68 16.12
N GLU A 212 36.75 9.75 16.71
CA GLU A 212 37.24 11.13 16.51
C GLU A 212 38.29 11.57 17.56
N GLN A 213 38.84 10.65 18.37
CA GLN A 213 39.89 10.97 19.35
C GLN A 213 41.29 10.46 19.02
N ASN A 214 41.52 9.79 17.90
CA ASN A 214 42.84 9.25 17.55
C ASN A 214 43.20 9.42 16.06
N ASP A 215 43.12 10.63 15.50
CA ASP A 215 43.91 11.03 14.31
C ASP A 215 44.15 12.56 14.29
#